data_AF-A0A512NQD8-F1
#
_entry.id   AF-A0A512NQD8-F1
#
_cell.length_a   1.000
_cell.length_b   1.000
_cell.length_c   1.000
_cell.angle_alpha   90.00
_cell.angle_beta   90.00
_cell.angle_gamma   90.00
#
_symmetry.space_group_name_H-M   'P 1'
#
loop_
_entity.id
_entity.type
_entity.pdbx_description
1 polymer ?
#
loop_
_entity_poly.entity_id
_entity_poly.type
_entity_poly.pdbx_seq_one_letter_code
_entity_poly.pdbx_strand_id
1 'polypeptide(L)'
;MATAKARGKNLGGFRGRRGTAKDLAKARAARTLAAGLHAQSLAPVIARLKDDGATGLRGLARALSEEGVPTASGRGEWTPAGVAPLQAHLRGHT
;
A
#
# COMPACT_ATOMS: atom_id res chain seq x y z
N MET A 1 14.91 -13.08 -15.96
CA MET A 1 16.13 -12.26 -15.81
C MET A 1 16.07 -11.56 -14.46
N ALA A 2 17.02 -11.88 -13.57
CA ALA A 2 17.10 -11.33 -12.22
C ALA A 2 17.71 -9.92 -12.26
N THR A 3 17.02 -8.93 -11.71
CA THR A 3 17.48 -7.54 -11.71
C THR A 3 18.65 -7.37 -10.73
N ALA A 4 19.81 -6.95 -11.24
CA ALA A 4 20.99 -6.66 -10.43
C ALA A 4 20.71 -5.53 -9.43
N LYS A 5 20.84 -5.84 -8.13
CA LYS A 5 20.80 -4.86 -7.05
C LYS A 5 22.01 -3.93 -7.21
N ALA A 6 21.76 -2.61 -7.36
CA ALA A 6 22.82 -1.61 -7.47
C ALA A 6 23.83 -1.80 -6.32
N ARG A 7 25.09 -2.10 -6.68
CA ARG A 7 26.18 -2.31 -5.72
C ARG A 7 26.48 -0.97 -5.03
N GLY A 8 26.47 -0.94 -3.70
CA GLY A 8 26.94 0.21 -2.91
C GLY A 8 25.92 0.86 -1.96
N LYS A 9 24.61 0.57 -2.07
CA LYS A 9 23.63 1.08 -1.08
C LYS A 9 23.64 0.18 0.16
N ASN A 10 24.24 0.66 1.26
CA ASN A 10 24.21 -0.03 2.56
C ASN A 10 22.78 0.01 3.13
N LEU A 11 21.96 -0.98 2.75
CA LEU A 11 20.59 -1.16 3.22
C LEU A 11 20.61 -1.79 4.62
N GLY A 12 21.18 -1.09 5.61
CA GLY A 12 21.20 -1.49 7.01
C GLY A 12 21.68 -2.93 7.24
N GLY A 13 22.98 -3.11 7.47
CA GLY A 13 23.56 -4.40 7.82
C GLY A 13 22.95 -5.06 9.06
N PHE A 14 23.29 -6.34 9.27
CA PHE A 14 22.90 -7.11 10.44
C PHE A 14 23.26 -6.36 11.74
N ARG A 15 22.25 -5.90 12.49
CA ARG A 15 22.44 -5.09 13.71
C ARG A 15 22.74 -5.92 14.96
N GLY A 16 23.52 -7.00 14.83
CA GLY A 16 23.91 -7.86 15.96
C GLY A 16 22.80 -8.77 16.52
N ARG A 17 21.57 -8.69 16.01
CA ARG A 17 20.46 -9.57 16.42
C ARG A 17 19.61 -9.97 15.22
N ARG A 18 19.34 -11.27 15.09
CA ARG A 18 18.36 -11.80 14.14
C ARG A 18 16.96 -11.56 14.69
N GLY A 19 16.05 -11.06 13.86
CA GLY A 19 14.65 -10.93 14.24
C GLY A 19 14.07 -12.29 14.63
N THR A 20 13.42 -12.38 15.78
CA THR A 20 12.70 -13.57 16.22
C THR A 20 11.33 -13.65 15.56
N ALA A 21 10.63 -14.79 15.70
CA ALA A 21 9.25 -14.91 15.24
C ALA A 21 8.32 -13.84 15.86
N LYS A 22 8.58 -13.44 17.12
CA LYS A 22 7.84 -12.36 17.80
C LYS A 22 8.11 -11.00 17.16
N ASP A 23 9.36 -10.71 16.79
CA ASP A 23 9.70 -9.47 16.08
C ASP A 23 9.01 -9.41 14.71
N LEU A 24 8.95 -10.54 13.99
CA LEU A 24 8.23 -10.65 12.73
C LEU A 24 6.73 -10.41 12.89
N ALA A 25 6.11 -10.99 13.93
CA ALA A 25 4.70 -10.78 14.23
C ALA A 25 4.40 -9.30 14.52
N LYS A 26 5.24 -8.66 15.35
CA LYS A 26 5.11 -7.22 15.66
C LYS A 26 5.29 -6.34 14.42
N ALA A 27 6.29 -6.65 13.58
CA ALA A 27 6.51 -5.92 12.33
C ALA A 27 5.35 -6.08 11.33
N ARG A 28 4.77 -7.29 11.23
CA ARG A 28 3.58 -7.52 10.41
C ARG A 28 2.38 -6.72 10.93
N ALA A 29 2.11 -6.77 12.23
CA ALA A 29 1.02 -6.01 12.83
C ALA A 29 1.17 -4.50 12.59
N ALA A 30 2.37 -3.95 12.77
CA ALA A 30 2.65 -2.54 12.49
C ALA A 30 2.40 -2.17 11.02
N ARG A 31 2.82 -3.03 10.07
CA ARG A 31 2.58 -2.81 8.64
C ARG A 31 1.10 -2.88 8.28
N THR A 32 0.37 -3.85 8.85
CA THR A 32 -1.07 -3.99 8.65
C THR A 32 -1.83 -2.79 9.21
N LEU A 33 -1.46 -2.30 10.39
CA LEU A 33 -2.05 -1.11 10.99
C LEU A 33 -1.82 0.12 10.11
N ALA A 34 -0.58 0.34 9.66
CA ALA A 34 -0.25 1.47 8.78
C ALA A 34 -1.03 1.41 7.45
N ALA A 35 -1.17 0.21 6.87
CA ALA A 35 -1.98 0.02 5.66
C ALA A 35 -3.46 0.32 5.89
N GLY A 36 -4.02 -0.11 7.04
CA GLY A 36 -5.40 0.18 7.42
C GLY A 36 -5.65 1.68 7.63
N LEU A 37 -4.74 2.38 8.32
CA LEU A 37 -4.83 3.83 8.52
C LEU A 37 -4.76 4.58 7.18
N HIS A 38 -3.83 4.21 6.30
CA HIS A 38 -3.74 4.80 4.97
C HIS A 38 -4.99 4.57 4.13
N ALA A 39 -5.56 3.35 4.19
CA ALA A 39 -6.83 3.05 3.53
C ALA A 39 -7.97 3.92 4.05
N GLN A 40 -8.06 4.13 5.37
CA GLN A 40 -9.05 5.02 5.98
C GLN A 40 -8.87 6.48 5.56
N SER A 41 -7.63 6.98 5.46
CA SER A 41 -7.37 8.33 4.97
C SER A 41 -7.85 8.53 3.52
N LEU A 42 -7.79 7.49 2.69
CA LEU A 42 -8.25 7.52 1.30
C LEU A 42 -9.72 7.11 1.12
N ALA A 43 -10.40 6.66 2.19
CA ALA A 43 -11.80 6.27 2.16
C ALA A 43 -12.73 7.34 1.56
N PRO A 44 -12.66 8.64 1.95
CA PRO A 44 -13.56 9.65 1.38
C PRO A 44 -13.29 9.91 -0.10
N VAL A 45 -12.03 9.85 -0.53
CA VAL A 45 -11.65 10.00 -1.94
C VAL A 45 -12.21 8.83 -2.76
N ILE A 46 -12.01 7.60 -2.28
CA ILE A 46 -12.52 6.40 -2.95
C ILE A 46 -14.05 6.38 -3.00
N ALA A 47 -14.73 6.88 -1.96
CA ALA A 47 -16.19 7.01 -1.96
C ALA A 47 -16.66 7.98 -3.06
N ARG A 48 -16.06 9.18 -3.14
CA ARG A 48 -16.36 10.14 -4.21
C ARG A 48 -16.11 9.57 -5.60
N LEU A 49 -14.98 8.90 -5.81
CA LEU A 49 -14.66 8.27 -7.09
C LEU A 49 -15.66 7.17 -7.47
N LYS A 50 -16.20 6.42 -6.50
CA LYS A 50 -17.25 5.44 -6.77
C LYS A 50 -18.57 6.10 -7.17
N ASP A 51 -18.93 7.21 -6.53
CA ASP A 51 -20.13 7.99 -6.88
C ASP A 51 -20.00 8.61 -8.29
N ASP A 52 -18.78 9.02 -8.67
CA ASP A 52 -18.44 9.47 -10.03
C ASP A 52 -18.42 8.32 -11.07
N GLY A 53 -18.72 7.09 -10.65
CA GLY A 53 -18.86 5.92 -11.53
C GLY A 53 -17.58 5.10 -11.70
N ALA A 54 -16.49 5.40 -10.99
CA ALA A 54 -15.29 4.57 -10.98
C ALA A 54 -15.54 3.27 -10.21
N THR A 55 -16.14 2.31 -10.90
CA THR A 55 -16.42 0.98 -10.37
C THR A 55 -15.29 -0.01 -10.69
N GLY A 56 -15.01 -0.90 -9.74
CA GLY A 56 -13.95 -1.90 -9.87
C GLY A 56 -12.53 -1.39 -9.65
N LEU A 57 -11.56 -2.32 -9.64
CA LEU A 57 -10.16 -2.02 -9.27
C LEU A 57 -9.42 -1.19 -10.33
N ARG A 58 -9.71 -1.42 -11.62
CA ARG A 58 -9.08 -0.68 -12.73
C ARG A 58 -9.59 0.75 -12.83
N GLY A 59 -10.91 0.96 -12.68
CA GLY A 59 -11.52 2.28 -12.70
C GLY A 59 -10.98 3.15 -11.57
N LEU A 60 -10.95 2.63 -10.35
CA LEU A 60 -10.39 3.33 -9.20
C LEU A 60 -8.89 3.59 -9.34
N ALA A 61 -8.12 2.64 -9.86
CA ALA A 61 -6.69 2.84 -10.07
C ALA A 61 -6.41 3.98 -11.07
N ARG A 62 -7.18 4.03 -12.16
CA ARG A 62 -7.09 5.13 -13.13
C ARG A 62 -7.50 6.46 -12.48
N ALA A 63 -8.66 6.50 -11.84
CA ALA A 63 -9.19 7.72 -11.24
C ALA A 63 -8.27 8.28 -10.13
N LEU A 64 -7.72 7.43 -9.26
CA LEU A 64 -6.75 7.85 -8.24
C LEU A 64 -5.44 8.39 -8.84
N SER A 65 -5.04 7.86 -10.00
CA SER A 65 -3.85 8.35 -10.71
C SER A 65 -4.13 9.70 -11.38
N GLU A 66 -5.31 9.85 -11.99
CA GLU A 66 -5.77 11.10 -12.61
C GLU A 66 -5.93 12.23 -11.59
N GLU A 67 -6.41 11.93 -10.38
CA GLU A 67 -6.47 12.89 -9.26
C GLU A 67 -5.08 13.24 -8.68
N GLY A 68 -4.01 12.54 -9.09
CA GLY A 68 -2.66 12.76 -8.58
C GLY A 68 -2.44 12.28 -7.15
N VAL A 69 -3.26 11.36 -6.65
CA VAL A 69 -3.10 10.81 -5.29
C VAL A 69 -1.84 9.95 -5.25
N PRO A 70 -0.85 10.25 -4.38
CA PRO A 70 0.35 9.44 -4.29
C PRO A 70 0.05 8.06 -3.72
N THR A 71 0.68 7.02 -4.30
CA THR A 71 0.61 5.65 -3.76
C THR A 71 1.32 5.56 -2.41
N ALA A 72 1.07 4.49 -1.64
CA ALA A 72 1.74 4.26 -0.34
C ALA A 72 3.28 4.23 -0.41
N SER A 73 3.86 3.95 -1.58
CA SER A 73 5.31 3.99 -1.84
C SER A 73 5.82 5.39 -2.23
N GLY A 74 4.90 6.33 -2.49
CA GLY A 74 5.18 7.68 -2.99
C GLY A 74 5.74 7.71 -4.42
N ARG A 75 5.66 6.59 -5.15
CA ARG A 75 6.22 6.47 -6.51
C ARG A 75 5.23 5.76 -7.43
N GLY A 76 4.99 6.37 -8.58
CA GLY A 76 4.21 5.79 -9.67
C GLY A 76 2.71 5.94 -9.51
N GLU A 77 2.01 5.47 -10.53
CA GLU A 77 0.56 5.48 -10.64
C GLU A 77 -0.08 4.35 -9.83
N TRP A 78 -1.37 4.52 -9.53
CA TRP A 78 -2.15 3.46 -8.94
C TRP A 78 -2.35 2.33 -9.93
N THR A 79 -2.11 1.11 -9.44
CA THR A 79 -2.39 -0.12 -10.18
C THR A 79 -3.53 -0.87 -9.51
N PRO A 80 -4.26 -1.73 -10.24
CA PRO A 80 -5.33 -2.55 -9.65
C PRO A 80 -4.84 -3.39 -8.46
N ALA A 81 -3.59 -3.86 -8.51
CA ALA A 81 -2.95 -4.61 -7.44
C ALA A 81 -2.71 -3.76 -6.17
N GLY A 82 -2.50 -2.45 -6.32
CA GLY A 82 -2.41 -1.52 -5.19
C GLY A 82 -3.76 -1.14 -4.61
N VAL A 83 -4.81 -1.10 -5.43
CA VAL A 83 -6.18 -0.78 -5.00
C VAL A 83 -6.86 -1.95 -4.27
N ALA A 84 -6.58 -3.19 -4.67
CA ALA A 84 -7.16 -4.39 -4.07
C ALA A 84 -7.01 -4.47 -2.53
N PRO A 85 -5.80 -4.31 -1.95
CA PRO A 85 -5.65 -4.34 -0.49
C PRO A 85 -6.36 -3.16 0.19
N LEU A 86 -6.43 -1.97 -0.45
CA LEU A 86 -7.20 -0.86 0.10
C LEU A 86 -8.68 -1.21 0.24
N GLN A 87 -9.27 -1.79 -0.80
CA GLN A 87 -10.66 -2.24 -0.72
C GLN A 87 -10.86 -3.32 0.33
N ALA A 88 -9.91 -4.26 0.46
CA ALA A 88 -9.98 -5.30 1.48
C ALA A 88 -9.96 -4.71 2.89
N HIS A 89 -9.09 -3.71 3.14
CA HIS A 89 -9.04 -3.01 4.43
C HIS A 89 -10.30 -2.19 4.72
N LEU A 90 -10.90 -1.55 3.71
CA LEU A 90 -12.15 -0.81 3.86
C LEU A 90 -13.36 -1.72 4.09
N ARG A 91 -13.39 -2.91 3.47
CA ARG A 91 -14.47 -3.91 3.64
C ARG A 91 -14.37 -4.68 4.95
N GLY A 92 -13.17 -4.84 5.49
CA GLY A 92 -12.95 -5.52 6.79
C GLY A 92 -13.12 -4.61 8.01
N HIS A 93 -13.51 -3.35 7.81
CA HIS A 93 -13.77 -2.38 8.87
C HIS A 93 -15.29 -2.17 9.00
N THR A 94 -15.97 -3.19 9.53
CA THR A 94 -17.34 -3.15 10.08
C THR A 94 -17.32 -3.95 11.36
#